data_AF-A0A2J4Z2N4-F1
#
_entry.id   AF-A0A2J4Z2N4-F1
#
_cell.length_a   1.000
_cell.length_b   1.000
_cell.length_c   1.000
_cell.angle_alpha   90.00
_cell.angle_beta   90.00
_cell.angle_gamma   90.00
#
_symmetry.space_group_name_H-M   'P 1'
#
loop_
_entity.id
_entity.type
_entity.pdbx_description
1 polymer ?
#
loop_
_entity_poly.entity_id
_entity_poly.type
_entity_poly.pdbx_seq_one_letter_code
_entity_poly.pdbx_strand_id
1 'polypeptide(L)'
;MSKYTDRITNYHVGKPKFFAHIDLSTRPLIDVSAAMTGMIQDFDIDTAIGQQLDILGEWIGRKRRVRTPISGVYFSWDTEKLGWDQGVWQGPFDPDDGFLDLSDEVYRLVLKVKIAINNWNGQNDTLPEILDNALTGSGIRMAIVDN
;
A
#
# COMPACT_ATOMS: atom_id res chain seq x y z
N MET A 1 -8.05 13.23 -26.52
CA MET A 1 -9.05 13.07 -27.60
C MET A 1 -9.53 11.62 -27.56
N SER A 2 -10.84 11.40 -27.69
CA SER A 2 -11.42 10.06 -27.73
C SER A 2 -11.02 9.34 -29.02
N LYS A 3 -10.74 8.03 -28.98
CA LYS A 3 -10.46 7.19 -30.16
C LYS A 3 -11.49 7.37 -31.30
N TYR A 4 -12.72 7.75 -30.95
CA TYR A 4 -13.82 7.93 -31.90
C TYR A 4 -13.89 9.34 -32.50
N THR A 5 -13.34 10.36 -31.85
CA THR A 5 -13.30 11.71 -32.44
C THR A 5 -12.36 11.77 -33.66
N ASP A 6 -11.35 10.90 -33.69
CA ASP A 6 -10.42 10.77 -34.82
C ASP A 6 -11.05 10.10 -36.05
N ARG A 7 -12.26 9.54 -35.88
CA ARG A 7 -13.04 8.90 -36.95
C ARG A 7 -14.10 9.83 -37.54
N ILE A 8 -14.16 11.09 -37.11
CA ILE A 8 -15.07 12.08 -37.66
C ILE A 8 -14.72 12.36 -39.12
N THR A 9 -15.72 12.30 -40.00
CA THR A 9 -15.53 12.57 -41.43
C THR A 9 -15.15 14.03 -41.68
N ASN A 10 -14.42 14.29 -42.78
CA ASN A 10 -13.93 15.63 -43.12
C ASN A 10 -15.04 16.70 -43.17
N TYR A 11 -16.28 16.31 -43.55
CA TYR A 11 -17.42 17.23 -43.59
C TYR A 11 -17.85 17.75 -42.20
N HIS A 12 -17.53 17.03 -41.12
CA HIS A 12 -17.92 17.37 -39.75
C HIS A 12 -16.74 17.74 -38.82
N VAL A 13 -15.50 17.52 -39.24
CA VAL A 13 -14.31 17.69 -38.39
C VAL A 13 -14.15 19.10 -37.83
N GLY A 14 -14.54 20.13 -38.60
CA GLY A 14 -14.49 21.53 -38.19
C GLY A 14 -15.73 22.03 -37.42
N LYS A 15 -16.72 21.17 -37.12
CA LYS A 15 -17.98 21.57 -36.48
C LYS A 15 -17.91 21.30 -34.96
N PRO A 16 -17.70 22.31 -34.09
CA PRO A 16 -17.38 22.08 -32.67
C PRO A 16 -18.47 21.35 -31.90
N LYS A 17 -19.75 21.65 -32.19
CA LYS A 17 -20.89 20.98 -31.54
C LYS A 17 -21.00 19.50 -31.90
N PHE A 18 -20.65 19.14 -33.14
CA PHE A 18 -20.67 17.75 -33.57
C PHE A 18 -19.54 16.97 -32.88
N PHE A 19 -18.33 17.53 -32.85
CA PHE A 19 -17.20 16.96 -32.12
C PHE A 19 -17.55 16.73 -30.64
N ALA A 20 -18.07 17.75 -29.96
CA ALA A 20 -18.43 17.67 -28.56
C ALA A 20 -19.53 16.62 -28.29
N HIS A 21 -20.51 16.47 -29.20
CA HIS A 21 -21.56 15.46 -29.07
C HIS A 21 -20.99 14.04 -29.15
N ILE A 22 -20.08 13.77 -30.10
CA ILE A 22 -19.44 12.46 -30.25
C ILE A 22 -18.51 12.17 -29.07
N ASP A 23 -17.71 13.15 -28.63
CA ASP A 23 -16.84 12.98 -27.45
C ASP A 23 -17.68 12.68 -26.21
N LEU A 24 -18.73 13.45 -25.93
CA LEU A 24 -19.61 13.25 -24.78
C LEU A 24 -20.29 11.87 -24.80
N SER A 25 -20.70 11.38 -25.98
CA SER A 25 -21.39 10.10 -26.09
C SER A 25 -20.44 8.90 -25.98
N THR A 26 -19.18 9.05 -26.41
CA THR A 26 -18.24 7.93 -26.51
C THR A 26 -17.22 7.87 -25.37
N ARG A 27 -16.88 9.01 -24.78
CA ARG A 27 -15.87 9.11 -23.72
C ARG A 27 -16.21 8.26 -22.48
N PRO A 28 -17.44 8.29 -21.92
CA PRO A 28 -17.76 7.44 -20.77
C PRO A 28 -17.58 5.94 -21.06
N LEU A 29 -17.88 5.49 -22.28
CA LEU A 29 -17.72 4.09 -22.69
C LEU A 29 -16.24 3.70 -22.77
N ILE A 30 -15.38 4.61 -23.26
CA ILE A 30 -13.92 4.40 -23.25
C ILE A 30 -13.41 4.37 -21.82
N ASP A 31 -13.81 5.33 -20.99
CA ASP A 31 -13.35 5.45 -19.60
C ASP A 31 -13.72 4.18 -18.81
N VAL A 32 -14.94 3.67 -18.97
CA VAL A 32 -15.37 2.40 -18.38
C VAL A 32 -14.56 1.21 -18.93
N SER A 33 -14.34 1.13 -20.24
CA SER A 33 -13.54 0.07 -20.84
C SER A 33 -12.10 0.08 -20.33
N ALA A 34 -11.50 1.27 -20.19
CA ALA A 34 -10.16 1.46 -19.67
C ALA A 34 -10.07 1.04 -18.20
N ALA A 35 -11.03 1.48 -17.38
CA ALA A 35 -11.11 1.06 -15.98
C ALA A 35 -11.26 -0.47 -15.84
N MET A 36 -12.14 -1.10 -16.61
CA MET A 36 -12.32 -2.56 -16.56
C MET A 36 -11.07 -3.32 -16.99
N THR A 37 -10.33 -2.81 -17.98
CA THR A 37 -9.09 -3.44 -18.45
C THR A 37 -7.94 -3.21 -17.46
N GLY A 38 -7.91 -2.05 -16.80
CA GLY A 38 -6.92 -1.72 -15.76
C GLY A 38 -7.12 -2.47 -14.44
N MET A 39 -8.33 -2.99 -14.18
CA MET A 39 -8.70 -3.59 -12.90
C MET A 39 -7.75 -4.72 -12.44
N ILE A 40 -7.21 -5.53 -13.36
CA ILE A 40 -6.26 -6.58 -12.97
C ILE A 40 -4.93 -5.96 -12.49
N GLN A 41 -4.43 -4.94 -13.17
CA GLN A 41 -3.19 -4.25 -12.80
C GLN A 41 -3.36 -3.42 -11.51
N ASP A 42 -4.52 -2.81 -11.31
CA ASP A 42 -4.80 -2.03 -10.10
C ASP A 42 -4.75 -2.89 -8.82
N PHE A 43 -4.97 -4.21 -8.94
CA PHE A 43 -4.91 -5.19 -7.86
C PHE A 43 -3.70 -6.15 -7.97
N ASP A 44 -2.71 -5.84 -8.79
CA ASP A 44 -1.42 -6.55 -8.75
C ASP A 44 -0.61 -6.06 -7.54
N ILE A 45 0.00 -6.99 -6.79
CA ILE A 45 0.76 -6.65 -5.58
C ILE A 45 1.91 -5.67 -5.85
N ASP A 46 2.48 -5.70 -7.06
CA ASP A 46 3.61 -4.85 -7.44
C ASP A 46 3.20 -3.41 -7.76
N THR A 47 1.96 -3.19 -8.19
CA THR A 47 1.46 -1.88 -8.65
C THR A 47 0.31 -1.31 -7.83
N ALA A 48 -0.38 -2.13 -7.04
CA ALA A 48 -1.48 -1.69 -6.19
C ALA A 48 -1.02 -0.62 -5.18
N ILE A 49 -1.89 0.35 -4.96
CA ILE A 49 -1.71 1.49 -4.06
C ILE A 49 -2.96 1.70 -3.21
N GLY A 50 -2.83 2.39 -2.08
CA GLY A 50 -3.95 2.77 -1.22
C GLY A 50 -4.94 1.61 -0.94
N GLN A 51 -6.22 1.84 -1.27
CA GLN A 51 -7.30 0.90 -0.96
C GLN A 51 -7.19 -0.44 -1.70
N GLN A 52 -6.70 -0.45 -2.94
CA GLN A 52 -6.50 -1.70 -3.69
C GLN A 52 -5.49 -2.59 -2.98
N LEU A 53 -4.37 -2.01 -2.52
CA LEU A 53 -3.35 -2.72 -1.74
C LEU A 53 -3.90 -3.16 -0.37
N ASP A 54 -4.77 -2.36 0.25
CA ASP A 54 -5.42 -2.71 1.52
C ASP A 54 -6.35 -3.91 1.37
N ILE A 55 -7.15 -3.94 0.30
CA ILE A 55 -8.00 -5.09 -0.03
C ILE A 55 -7.12 -6.33 -0.20
N LEU A 56 -6.04 -6.26 -0.98
CA LEU A 56 -5.11 -7.40 -1.10
C LEU A 56 -4.59 -7.87 0.26
N GLY A 57 -4.24 -6.94 1.14
CA GLY A 57 -3.79 -7.28 2.49
C GLY A 57 -4.84 -8.00 3.33
N GLU A 58 -6.13 -7.65 3.20
CA GLU A 58 -7.21 -8.38 3.84
C GLU A 58 -7.26 -9.85 3.37
N TRP A 59 -7.09 -10.11 2.07
CA TRP A 59 -7.03 -11.46 1.52
C TRP A 59 -5.76 -12.23 1.95
N ILE A 60 -4.61 -11.55 2.03
CA ILE A 60 -3.32 -12.12 2.45
C ILE A 60 -3.28 -12.37 3.98
N GLY A 61 -4.14 -11.69 4.74
CA GLY A 61 -4.28 -11.83 6.19
C GLY A 61 -3.38 -10.88 6.98
N ARG A 62 -3.03 -9.71 6.44
CA ARG A 62 -2.28 -8.67 7.14
C ARG A 62 -2.85 -7.29 6.80
N LYS A 63 -3.12 -6.48 7.84
CA LYS A 63 -3.59 -5.10 7.70
C LYS A 63 -2.42 -4.12 7.68
N ARG A 64 -2.63 -2.98 7.04
CA ARG A 64 -1.70 -1.84 7.01
C ARG A 64 -1.44 -1.24 8.39
N ARG A 65 -2.48 -1.23 9.22
CA ARG A 65 -2.42 -0.69 10.58
C ARG A 65 -1.66 -1.63 11.49
N VAL A 66 -0.53 -1.18 12.00
CA VAL A 66 0.31 -1.92 12.95
C VAL A 66 0.33 -1.23 14.30
N ARG A 67 0.44 -2.04 15.36
CA ARG A 67 0.65 -1.55 16.72
C ARG A 67 2.15 -1.25 16.87
N THR A 68 2.48 -0.03 17.28
CA THR A 68 3.86 0.41 17.50
C THR A 68 3.98 1.05 18.88
N PRO A 69 5.05 0.77 19.64
CA PRO A 69 5.29 1.42 20.92
C PRO A 69 5.30 2.94 20.76
N ILE A 70 4.64 3.64 21.69
CA ILE A 70 4.72 5.10 21.72
C ILE A 70 6.11 5.48 22.21
N SER A 71 6.94 5.99 21.30
CA SER A 71 8.26 6.53 21.63
C SER A 71 8.24 8.06 21.55
N GLY A 72 9.06 8.71 22.36
CA GLY A 72 9.24 10.15 22.27
C GLY A 72 8.15 11.01 22.94
N VAL A 73 7.24 10.40 23.72
CA VAL A 73 6.14 11.12 24.40
C VAL A 73 6.34 11.15 25.92
N TYR A 74 6.70 10.02 26.52
CA TYR A 74 6.88 9.91 27.96
C TYR A 74 8.34 10.10 28.36
N PHE A 75 8.53 10.40 29.64
CA PHE A 75 9.83 10.56 30.27
C PHE A 75 10.76 9.41 29.88
N SER A 76 11.93 9.76 29.33
CA SER A 76 12.91 8.82 28.82
C SER A 76 14.31 9.34 29.13
N TRP A 77 15.14 8.45 29.67
CA TRP A 77 16.55 8.74 29.91
C TRP A 77 17.27 9.00 28.59
N ASP A 78 18.25 9.92 28.63
CA ASP A 78 19.13 10.24 27.51
C ASP A 78 18.40 10.64 26.21
N THR A 79 17.15 11.11 26.32
CA THR A 79 16.36 11.57 25.18
C THR A 79 16.11 13.08 25.28
N GLU A 80 16.49 13.80 24.22
CA GLU A 80 16.34 15.25 24.15
C GLU A 80 14.87 15.66 24.40
N LYS A 81 14.63 16.60 25.31
CA LYS A 81 13.31 17.14 25.69
C LYS A 81 12.37 16.18 26.43
N LEU A 82 12.81 14.98 26.80
CA LEU A 82 12.03 14.01 27.58
C LEU A 82 12.72 13.60 28.88
N GLY A 83 13.81 14.27 29.26
CA GLY A 83 14.54 14.01 30.49
C GLY A 83 13.96 14.72 31.72
N TRP A 84 14.81 14.86 32.74
CA TRP A 84 14.46 15.54 33.99
C TRP A 84 13.85 16.91 33.78
N ASP A 85 12.76 17.20 34.52
CA ASP A 85 11.98 18.44 34.47
C ASP A 85 11.46 18.83 33.07
N GLN A 86 11.49 17.89 32.11
CA GLN A 86 11.04 18.10 30.72
C GLN A 86 10.02 17.05 30.28
N GLY A 87 10.23 15.78 30.66
CA GLY A 87 9.37 14.66 30.28
C GLY A 87 8.14 14.50 31.18
N VAL A 88 7.04 14.01 30.60
CA VAL A 88 5.82 13.63 31.33
C VAL A 88 5.91 12.16 31.72
N TRP A 89 5.65 11.85 33.00
CA TRP A 89 5.59 10.47 33.48
C TRP A 89 4.38 9.76 32.89
N GLN A 90 4.58 8.54 32.38
CA GLN A 90 3.49 7.70 31.92
C GLN A 90 2.64 7.23 33.12
N GLY A 91 1.35 7.53 33.10
CA GLY A 91 0.39 7.12 34.11
C GLY A 91 -0.14 5.70 33.91
N PRO A 92 -0.83 5.12 34.91
CA PRO A 92 -1.35 3.74 34.87
C PRO A 92 -2.40 3.47 33.78
N PHE A 93 -2.99 4.52 33.21
CA PHE A 93 -4.03 4.44 32.17
C PHE A 93 -3.59 5.07 30.84
N ASP A 94 -2.35 5.50 30.77
CA ASP A 94 -1.79 6.09 29.56
C ASP A 94 -1.40 4.97 28.59
N PRO A 95 -1.69 5.10 27.28
CA PRO A 95 -1.44 4.05 26.32
C PRO A 95 0.07 3.80 26.16
N ASP A 96 0.46 2.53 26.20
CA ASP A 96 1.84 2.07 25.92
C ASP A 96 2.15 2.02 24.42
N ASP A 97 1.11 1.86 23.59
CA ASP A 97 1.23 1.68 22.15
C ASP A 97 0.27 2.57 21.37
N GLY A 98 0.77 3.04 20.23
CA GLY A 98 0.00 3.72 19.21
C GLY A 98 -0.31 2.79 18.04
N PHE A 99 -1.07 3.31 17.09
CA PHE A 99 -1.28 2.68 15.80
C PHE A 99 -0.65 3.54 14.71
N LEU A 100 0.13 2.90 13.85
CA LEU A 100 0.70 3.51 12.65
C LEU A 100 0.14 2.81 11.41
N ASP A 101 -0.22 3.58 10.41
CA ASP A 101 -0.55 3.06 9.09
C ASP A 101 0.72 3.09 8.22
N LEU A 102 1.14 1.92 7.75
CA LEU A 102 2.32 1.77 6.90
C LEU A 102 2.14 2.47 5.54
N SER A 103 3.22 3.02 5.00
CA SER A 103 3.24 3.51 3.60
C SER A 103 3.04 2.35 2.63
N ASP A 104 2.56 2.63 1.41
CA ASP A 104 2.32 1.60 0.39
C ASP A 104 3.57 0.74 0.11
N GLU A 105 4.74 1.38 0.09
CA GLU A 105 6.02 0.70 -0.14
C GLU A 105 6.34 -0.31 0.95
N VAL A 106 6.30 0.12 2.23
CA VAL A 106 6.60 -0.74 3.37
C VAL A 106 5.52 -1.80 3.54
N TYR A 107 4.26 -1.43 3.35
CA TYR A 107 3.15 -2.36 3.46
C TYR A 107 3.22 -3.46 2.39
N ARG A 108 3.53 -3.11 1.14
CA ARG A 108 3.73 -4.09 0.06
C ARG A 108 4.81 -5.10 0.41
N LEU A 109 5.92 -4.66 1.00
CA LEU A 109 6.98 -5.56 1.45
C LEU A 109 6.46 -6.54 2.51
N VAL A 110 5.74 -6.03 3.52
CA VAL A 110 5.12 -6.87 4.56
C VAL A 110 4.18 -7.91 3.95
N LEU A 111 3.38 -7.53 2.95
CA LEU A 111 2.48 -8.45 2.26
C LEU A 111 3.23 -9.53 1.47
N LYS A 112 4.29 -9.17 0.72
CA LYS A 112 5.13 -10.14 0.00
C LYS A 112 5.78 -11.16 0.94
N VAL A 113 6.32 -10.67 2.05
CA VAL A 113 6.86 -11.52 3.11
C VAL A 113 5.79 -12.45 3.67
N LYS A 114 4.57 -11.94 3.94
CA LYS A 114 3.49 -12.77 4.44
C LYS A 114 3.08 -13.86 3.44
N ILE A 115 3.03 -13.55 2.15
CA ILE A 115 2.78 -14.55 1.10
C ILE A 115 3.86 -15.62 1.11
N ALA A 116 5.13 -15.21 1.21
CA ALA A 116 6.26 -16.13 1.24
C ALA A 116 6.18 -17.08 2.45
N ILE A 117 5.85 -16.56 3.64
CA ILE A 117 5.60 -17.35 4.85
C ILE A 117 4.40 -18.29 4.67
N ASN A 118 3.31 -17.83 4.06
CA ASN A 118 2.11 -18.67 3.84
C ASN A 118 2.38 -19.83 2.87
N ASN A 119 3.35 -19.69 1.97
CA ASN A 119 3.80 -20.74 1.06
C ASN A 119 4.89 -21.66 1.65
N TRP A 120 5.36 -21.39 2.88
CA TRP A 120 6.44 -22.16 3.48
C TRP A 120 6.00 -23.59 3.84
N ASN A 121 6.90 -24.54 3.60
CA ASN A 121 6.67 -25.98 3.75
C ASN A 121 6.91 -26.50 5.19
N GLY A 122 7.27 -25.64 6.14
CA GLY A 122 7.49 -26.01 7.55
C GLY A 122 8.91 -26.49 7.89
N GLN A 123 9.86 -26.46 6.95
CA GLN A 123 11.26 -26.82 7.23
C GLN A 123 12.04 -25.61 7.79
N ASN A 124 12.56 -25.72 9.02
CA ASN A 124 13.24 -24.60 9.71
C ASN A 124 14.38 -23.98 8.88
N ASP A 125 15.15 -24.78 8.15
CA ASP A 125 16.31 -24.30 7.40
C ASP A 125 15.96 -23.49 6.14
N THR A 126 14.72 -23.59 5.64
CA THR A 126 14.30 -22.93 4.39
C THR A 126 13.68 -21.55 4.60
N LEU A 127 13.23 -21.25 5.81
CA LEU A 127 12.56 -19.99 6.12
C LEU A 127 13.48 -18.76 6.01
N PRO A 128 14.74 -18.79 6.52
CA PRO A 128 15.65 -17.64 6.39
C PRO A 128 15.89 -17.22 4.94
N GLU A 129 16.11 -18.18 4.04
CA GLU A 129 16.34 -17.92 2.62
C GLU A 129 15.10 -17.31 1.94
N ILE A 130 13.91 -17.81 2.27
CA ILE A 130 12.64 -17.27 1.77
C ILE A 130 12.46 -15.80 2.20
N LEU A 131 12.80 -15.49 3.45
CA LEU A 131 12.69 -14.13 3.99
C LEU A 131 13.74 -13.19 3.43
N ASP A 132 15.01 -13.62 3.33
CA ASP A 132 16.10 -12.82 2.78
C ASP A 132 15.84 -12.46 1.31
N ASN A 133 15.32 -13.41 0.53
CA ASN A 133 14.92 -13.16 -0.86
C ASN A 133 13.76 -12.15 -0.95
N ALA A 134 12.78 -12.23 -0.04
CA ALA A 134 11.66 -11.30 -0.01
C ALA A 134 12.06 -9.88 0.46
N LEU A 135 13.12 -9.77 1.27
CA LEU A 135 13.59 -8.52 1.89
C LEU A 135 14.81 -7.90 1.20
N THR A 136 15.35 -8.53 0.17
CA THR A 136 16.54 -8.06 -0.54
C THR A 136 16.36 -6.61 -1.03
N GLY A 137 17.28 -5.73 -0.65
CA GLY A 137 17.26 -4.31 -1.04
C GLY A 137 16.34 -3.41 -0.21
N SER A 138 15.55 -3.95 0.73
CA SER A 138 14.63 -3.16 1.58
C SER A 138 15.28 -2.48 2.78
N GLY A 139 16.49 -2.90 3.17
CA GLY A 139 17.13 -2.46 4.42
C GLY A 139 16.47 -2.98 5.70
N ILE A 140 15.38 -3.75 5.58
CA ILE A 140 14.63 -4.31 6.71
C ILE A 140 15.17 -5.70 7.04
N ARG A 141 15.41 -5.97 8.34
CA ARG A 141 15.82 -7.28 8.85
C ARG A 141 14.67 -7.89 9.63
N MET A 142 14.34 -9.14 9.34
CA MET A 142 13.41 -9.92 10.16
C MET A 142 14.17 -10.71 11.22
N ALA A 143 13.57 -10.80 12.40
CA ALA A 143 14.00 -11.71 13.46
C ALA A 143 12.95 -12.80 13.62
N ILE A 144 13.39 -14.06 13.63
CA ILE A 144 12.57 -15.19 14.03
C ILE A 144 12.72 -15.30 15.55
N VAL A 145 11.60 -15.20 16.27
CA VAL A 145 11.55 -15.41 17.72
C VAL A 145 10.74 -16.67 17.95
N ASP A 146 11.40 -17.71 18.46
CA ASP A 146 10.74 -18.92 18.96
C ASP A 146 10.46 -18.75 20.47
N ASN A 147 9.35 -19.30 20.96
CA ASN A 147 8.90 -19.16 22.35
C ASN A 147 9.53 -20.20 23.28
#